data_AF-A0A2V9VFX3-F1
#
_entry.id   AF-A0A2V9VFX3-F1
#
_cell.length_a   1.000
_cell.length_b   1.000
_cell.length_c   1.000
_cell.angle_alpha   90.00
_cell.angle_beta   90.00
_cell.angle_gamma   90.00
#
_symmetry.space_group_name_H-M   'P 1'
#
loop_
_entity.id
_entity.type
_entity.pdbx_description
1 polymer ?
#
loop_
_entity_poly.entity_id
_entity_poly.type
_entity_poly.pdbx_seq_one_letter_code
_entity_poly.pdbx_strand_id
1 'polypeptide(L)'
;MMKTMVLVCAVTTLFSAGSLAQNGQGRGHDNQKSTIAVTVDGLTCANGQGTIPALTWSFGVNAPVSSTGGGGGTSKATLSDVNITRRADGCTPVLFEDVVTGKRINKVTIVQQDAQKDDVFTVTLQDVIIFNFAKICIADSGTGTKTCWDLQNARTF
;
A
#
# COMPACT_ATOMS: atom_id res chain seq x y z
N MET A 1 16.00 12.09 -14.38
CA MET A 1 14.79 12.76 -14.90
C MET A 1 13.60 12.13 -14.20
N MET A 2 13.13 12.79 -13.14
CA MET A 2 12.07 12.32 -12.23
C MET A 2 10.75 12.24 -13.00
N LYS A 3 10.19 11.03 -13.14
CA LYS A 3 8.84 10.85 -13.70
C LYS A 3 7.88 10.77 -12.54
N THR A 4 7.43 11.93 -12.08
CA THR A 4 6.21 12.03 -11.26
C THR A 4 5.07 11.45 -12.09
N MET A 5 4.68 10.21 -11.82
CA MET A 5 3.62 9.54 -12.55
C MET A 5 2.28 10.01 -12.00
N VAL A 6 1.86 11.21 -12.41
CA VAL A 6 0.47 11.65 -12.27
C VAL A 6 -0.34 10.85 -13.27
N LEU A 7 -1.16 9.92 -12.78
CA LEU A 7 -2.04 9.11 -13.63
C LEU A 7 -3.16 9.99 -14.20
N VAL A 8 -2.91 10.62 -15.34
CA VAL A 8 -3.95 11.19 -16.20
C VAL A 8 -4.15 10.21 -17.35
N CYS A 9 -5.35 9.64 -17.44
CA CYS A 9 -5.69 8.61 -18.39
C CYS A 9 -5.75 9.19 -19.83
N ALA A 10 -4.70 8.93 -20.61
CA ALA A 10 -4.72 9.06 -22.07
C ALA A 10 -4.14 7.77 -22.69
N VAL A 11 -4.86 7.29 -23.70
CA VAL A 11 -4.90 5.92 -24.24
C VAL A 11 -3.61 5.50 -24.97
N THR A 12 -3.09 4.30 -24.68
CA THR A 12 -2.80 3.18 -25.62
C THR A 12 -1.70 2.24 -25.09
N THR A 13 -1.86 0.95 -25.43
CA THR A 13 -1.05 -0.25 -25.11
C THR A 13 -1.45 -1.03 -23.84
N LEU A 14 -1.90 -2.28 -24.03
CA LEU A 14 -2.10 -3.24 -22.94
C LEU A 14 -0.74 -3.67 -22.39
N PHE A 15 -0.45 -3.22 -21.17
CA PHE A 15 0.56 -3.83 -20.32
C PHE A 15 -0.15 -4.21 -19.02
N SER A 16 -0.26 -5.51 -18.74
CA SER A 16 -0.68 -5.98 -17.41
C SER A 16 0.50 -5.81 -16.46
N ALA A 17 0.66 -4.61 -15.91
CA ALA A 17 1.68 -4.33 -14.90
C ALA A 17 1.08 -4.46 -13.50
N GLY A 18 1.36 -5.57 -12.82
CA GLY A 18 1.20 -5.65 -11.36
C GLY A 18 2.45 -5.06 -10.71
N SER A 19 2.35 -3.88 -10.10
CA SER A 19 3.47 -3.32 -9.34
C SER A 19 3.41 -3.80 -7.90
N LEU A 20 4.36 -4.65 -7.51
CA LEU A 20 4.65 -5.00 -6.12
C LEU A 20 5.88 -4.22 -5.69
N ALA A 21 5.72 -3.32 -4.72
CA ALA A 21 6.85 -2.63 -4.12
C ALA A 21 7.25 -3.37 -2.84
N GLN A 22 8.50 -3.83 -2.76
CA GLN A 22 9.05 -4.50 -1.59
C GLN A 22 10.21 -3.70 -0.99
N ASN A 23 10.21 -3.55 0.33
CA ASN A 23 11.35 -3.07 1.09
C ASN A 23 12.39 -4.22 1.17
N GLY A 24 13.57 -4.02 0.60
CA GLY A 24 14.61 -5.06 0.50
C GLY A 24 15.17 -5.48 1.87
N GLN A 25 14.88 -6.71 2.32
CA GLN A 25 15.61 -7.37 3.40
C GLN A 25 16.72 -8.24 2.80
N GLY A 26 17.98 -7.78 2.91
CA GLY A 26 19.05 -8.07 1.95
C GLY A 26 20.04 -9.20 2.23
N ARG A 27 21.04 -9.28 1.34
CA ARG A 27 22.33 -9.99 1.47
C ARG A 27 23.36 -9.34 0.54
N GLY A 28 24.39 -8.70 1.10
CA GLY A 28 25.60 -8.28 0.36
C GLY A 28 25.63 -6.81 -0.10
N HIS A 29 26.82 -6.21 0.10
CA HIS A 29 27.35 -4.93 -0.39
C HIS A 29 26.44 -4.01 -1.23
N ASP A 30 25.58 -3.26 -0.57
CA ASP A 30 25.56 -1.79 -0.62
C ASP A 30 24.36 -1.30 0.18
N ASN A 31 24.50 -0.13 0.79
CA ASN A 31 23.54 0.49 1.70
C ASN A 31 22.31 1.05 0.95
N GLN A 32 21.79 0.30 -0.02
CA GLN A 32 20.76 0.75 -0.97
C GLN A 32 19.39 0.21 -0.57
N LYS A 33 18.82 0.73 0.53
CA LYS A 33 17.50 0.31 1.03
C LYS A 33 16.42 1.28 0.55
N SER A 34 15.57 0.85 -0.38
CA SER A 34 14.34 1.58 -0.69
C SER A 34 13.41 1.59 0.52
N THR A 35 12.83 2.76 0.83
CA THR A 35 11.90 2.92 1.96
C THR A 35 10.50 3.25 1.47
N ILE A 36 9.48 2.81 2.21
CA ILE A 36 8.08 3.13 1.91
C ILE A 36 7.49 3.88 3.10
N ALA A 37 6.97 5.07 2.85
CA ALA A 37 6.29 5.91 3.82
C ALA A 37 4.82 6.06 3.42
N VAL A 38 3.92 5.86 4.37
CA VAL A 38 2.47 6.01 4.21
C VAL A 38 2.01 7.12 5.14
N THR A 39 1.46 8.19 4.60
CA THR A 39 0.92 9.31 5.38
C THR A 39 -0.60 9.28 5.28
N VAL A 40 -1.25 9.24 6.43
CA VAL A 40 -2.72 9.21 6.55
C VAL A 40 -3.18 10.54 7.12
N ASP A 41 -4.05 11.24 6.41
CA ASP A 41 -4.55 12.54 6.86
C ASP A 41 -5.40 12.43 8.12
N GLY A 42 -5.19 13.36 9.06
CA GLY A 42 -5.85 13.36 10.36
C GLY A 42 -5.45 12.20 11.29
N LEU A 43 -4.41 11.41 10.96
CA LEU A 43 -3.91 10.35 11.82
C LEU A 43 -2.89 10.90 12.82
N THR A 44 -3.20 10.82 14.10
CA THR A 44 -2.26 11.11 15.20
C THR A 44 -1.87 9.82 15.90
N CYS A 45 -0.71 9.29 15.57
CA CYS A 45 -0.18 8.11 16.24
C CYS A 45 0.37 8.45 17.64
N ALA A 46 0.59 7.44 18.47
CA ALA A 46 1.13 7.63 19.83
C ALA A 46 2.52 8.32 19.87
N ASN A 47 3.28 8.30 18.77
CA ASN A 47 4.55 9.01 18.62
C ASN A 47 4.40 10.45 18.08
N GLY A 48 3.18 10.94 17.89
CA GLY A 48 2.88 12.27 17.36
C GLY A 48 3.11 12.43 15.85
N GLN A 49 3.39 11.34 15.11
CA GLN A 49 3.66 11.39 13.66
C GLN A 49 2.54 10.69 12.89
N GLY A 50 2.02 11.33 11.83
CA GLY A 50 1.01 10.73 10.93
C GLY A 50 1.60 9.89 9.79
N THR A 51 2.90 9.59 9.85
CA THR A 51 3.63 8.84 8.83
C THR A 51 4.02 7.47 9.35
N ILE A 52 3.72 6.47 8.53
CA ILE A 52 3.81 5.05 8.84
C ILE A 52 4.85 4.41 7.92
N PRO A 53 5.85 3.70 8.45
CA PRO A 53 6.73 2.88 7.62
C PRO A 53 6.00 1.61 7.15
N ALA A 54 6.03 1.36 5.84
CA ALA A 54 5.52 0.13 5.25
C ALA A 54 6.65 -0.79 4.78
N LEU A 55 6.36 -2.09 4.75
CA LEU A 55 7.24 -3.15 4.26
C LEU A 55 6.99 -3.43 2.79
N THR A 56 5.72 -3.52 2.40
CA THR A 56 5.33 -3.77 1.01
C THR A 56 4.03 -3.07 0.71
N TRP A 57 3.80 -2.74 -0.56
CA TRP A 57 2.48 -2.32 -1.02
C TRP A 57 2.21 -2.76 -2.46
N SER A 58 0.93 -2.88 -2.79
CA SER A 58 0.47 -3.28 -4.12
C SER A 58 -0.91 -2.71 -4.43
N PHE A 59 -1.18 -2.56 -5.72
CA PHE A 59 -2.50 -2.27 -6.25
C PHE A 59 -2.65 -2.95 -7.61
N GLY A 60 -3.89 -3.16 -8.03
CA GLY A 60 -4.21 -3.76 -9.33
C GLY A 60 -4.93 -2.76 -10.21
N VAL A 61 -4.70 -2.85 -11.52
CA VAL A 61 -5.50 -2.17 -12.53
C VAL A 61 -5.92 -3.21 -13.57
N ASN A 62 -7.21 -3.32 -13.81
CA ASN A 62 -7.77 -4.18 -14.84
C ASN A 62 -8.51 -3.31 -15.86
N ALA A 63 -8.10 -3.35 -17.12
CA ALA A 63 -8.75 -2.65 -18.23
C ALA A 63 -9.10 -3.67 -19.34
N PRO A 64 -10.31 -4.27 -19.31
CA PRO A 64 -10.63 -5.41 -20.16
C PRO A 64 -10.97 -4.98 -21.60
N VAL A 65 -10.05 -5.11 -22.56
CA VAL A 65 -10.37 -4.78 -23.95
C VAL A 65 -11.26 -5.83 -24.62
N SER A 66 -12.35 -5.37 -25.26
CA SER A 66 -13.16 -6.20 -26.14
C SER A 66 -12.53 -6.25 -27.54
N SER A 67 -12.10 -7.42 -28.01
CA SER A 67 -11.44 -7.61 -29.31
C SER A 67 -12.35 -8.07 -30.45
N THR A 68 -13.67 -8.01 -30.29
CA THR A 68 -14.63 -8.46 -31.32
C THR A 68 -15.04 -7.32 -32.25
N GLY A 69 -14.38 -7.23 -33.42
CA GLY A 69 -14.92 -6.65 -34.67
C GLY A 69 -15.12 -5.13 -34.75
N GLY A 70 -14.27 -4.45 -35.54
CA GLY A 70 -14.61 -3.25 -36.31
C GLY A 70 -14.85 -1.90 -35.59
N GLY A 71 -15.14 -1.89 -34.29
CA GLY A 71 -15.37 -0.64 -33.54
C GLY A 71 -14.92 -0.82 -32.09
N GLY A 72 -13.72 -0.32 -31.78
CA GLY A 72 -13.07 -0.50 -30.48
C GLY A 72 -13.89 0.08 -29.32
N GLY A 73 -14.56 -0.79 -28.57
CA GLY A 73 -15.17 -0.44 -27.30
C GLY A 73 -14.08 -0.05 -26.28
N THR A 74 -14.10 1.21 -25.86
CA THR A 74 -13.24 1.67 -24.75
C THR A 74 -13.76 1.05 -23.46
N SER A 75 -13.08 0.02 -22.96
CA SER A 75 -13.35 -0.52 -21.63
C SER A 75 -12.81 0.41 -20.56
N LYS A 76 -13.61 0.72 -19.54
CA LYS A 76 -13.15 1.49 -18.38
C LYS A 76 -12.22 0.62 -17.54
N ALA A 77 -11.08 1.18 -17.13
CA ALA A 77 -10.19 0.52 -16.19
C ALA A 77 -10.82 0.50 -14.78
N THR A 78 -10.77 -0.65 -14.11
CA THR A 78 -11.14 -0.85 -12.72
C THR A 78 -9.88 -0.98 -11.88
N LEU A 79 -9.76 -0.19 -10.82
CA LEU A 79 -8.69 -0.31 -9.84
C LEU A 79 -9.10 -1.31 -8.75
N SER A 80 -8.15 -2.13 -8.32
CA SER A 80 -8.26 -2.94 -7.11
C SER A 80 -7.82 -2.14 -5.89
N ASP A 81 -8.22 -2.59 -4.70
CA ASP A 81 -7.81 -1.98 -3.45
C ASP A 81 -6.29 -1.93 -3.29
N VAL A 82 -5.81 -0.89 -2.60
CA VAL A 82 -4.40 -0.77 -2.24
C VAL A 82 -4.14 -1.62 -0.99
N ASN A 83 -3.23 -2.57 -1.11
CA ASN A 83 -2.84 -3.46 -0.03
C ASN A 83 -1.49 -2.99 0.52
N ILE A 84 -1.41 -2.79 1.83
CA ILE A 84 -0.20 -2.32 2.52
C ILE A 84 0.15 -3.31 3.63
N THR A 85 1.37 -3.84 3.59
CA THR A 85 1.93 -4.63 4.69
C THR A 85 2.85 -3.74 5.50
N ARG A 86 2.61 -3.68 6.81
CA ARG A 86 3.39 -2.87 7.75
C ARG A 86 3.63 -3.64 9.04
N ARG A 87 4.60 -3.20 9.84
CA ARG A 87 4.75 -3.68 11.22
C ARG A 87 3.74 -2.97 12.13
N ALA A 88 3.35 -3.65 13.20
CA ALA A 88 2.60 -3.02 14.27
C ALA A 88 3.47 -1.95 14.95
N ASP A 89 2.88 -0.80 15.22
CA ASP A 89 3.49 0.33 15.92
C ASP A 89 2.43 1.15 16.66
N GLY A 90 2.82 2.31 17.21
CA GLY A 90 1.92 3.22 17.92
C GLY A 90 0.76 3.81 17.09
N CYS A 91 0.74 3.62 15.77
CA CYS A 91 -0.38 4.00 14.91
C CYS A 91 -1.45 2.89 14.79
N THR A 92 -1.08 1.65 15.12
CA THR A 92 -1.94 0.47 14.88
C THR A 92 -3.29 0.54 15.62
N PRO A 93 -3.36 0.97 16.90
CA PRO A 93 -4.66 1.08 17.58
C PRO A 93 -5.61 2.10 16.94
N VAL A 94 -5.08 3.26 16.51
CA VAL A 94 -5.89 4.33 15.90
C VAL A 94 -6.39 3.90 14.53
N LEU A 95 -5.54 3.26 13.72
CA LEU A 95 -5.97 2.70 12.43
C LEU A 95 -7.04 1.62 12.61
N PHE A 96 -6.94 0.81 13.67
CA PHE A 96 -7.93 -0.20 13.98
C PHE A 96 -9.27 0.43 14.36
N GLU A 97 -9.26 1.51 15.17
CA GLU A 97 -10.46 2.29 15.49
C GLU A 97 -11.09 2.91 14.23
N ASP A 98 -10.28 3.49 13.34
CA ASP A 98 -10.76 4.07 12.07
C ASP A 98 -11.46 3.01 11.18
N VAL A 99 -10.98 1.76 11.20
CA VAL A 99 -11.65 0.62 10.52
C VAL A 99 -12.98 0.27 11.19
N VAL A 100 -12.99 0.11 12.51
CA VAL A 100 -14.19 -0.32 13.26
C VAL A 100 -15.29 0.73 13.19
N THR A 101 -14.92 2.01 13.18
CA THR A 101 -15.86 3.14 13.06
C THR A 101 -16.28 3.43 11.62
N GLY A 102 -15.61 2.84 10.63
CA GLY A 102 -15.84 3.13 9.21
C GLY A 102 -15.51 4.57 8.84
N LYS A 103 -14.54 5.19 9.53
CA LYS A 103 -14.17 6.59 9.33
C LYS A 103 -13.68 6.83 7.90
N ARG A 104 -14.21 7.88 7.29
CA ARG A 104 -13.72 8.43 6.02
C ARG A 104 -12.45 9.25 6.26
N ILE A 105 -11.43 8.97 5.47
CA ILE A 105 -10.14 9.64 5.49
C ILE A 105 -10.01 10.45 4.20
N ASN A 106 -9.80 11.75 4.32
CA ASN A 106 -9.78 12.65 3.17
C ASN A 106 -8.64 12.30 2.20
N LYS A 107 -7.47 11.92 2.72
CA LYS A 107 -6.27 11.68 1.92
C LYS A 107 -5.35 10.64 2.54
N VAL A 108 -4.83 9.73 1.70
CA VAL A 108 -3.72 8.84 2.03
C VAL A 108 -2.64 8.97 0.96
N THR A 109 -1.40 9.15 1.37
CA THR A 109 -0.26 9.28 0.45
C THR A 109 0.74 8.16 0.71
N ILE A 110 1.13 7.44 -0.33
CA ILE A 110 2.14 6.38 -0.28
C ILE A 110 3.32 6.86 -1.10
N VAL A 111 4.50 6.92 -0.49
CA VAL A 111 5.74 7.33 -1.13
C VAL A 111 6.74 6.19 -1.00
N GLN A 112 7.20 5.69 -2.14
CA GLN A 112 8.36 4.83 -2.22
C GLN A 112 9.57 5.69 -2.57
N GLN A 113 10.62 5.55 -1.78
CA GLN A 113 11.89 6.24 -1.95
C GLN A 113 12.98 5.23 -2.26
N ASP A 114 13.98 5.65 -3.04
CA ASP A 114 15.21 4.88 -3.21
C ASP A 114 16.13 5.01 -1.99
N ALA A 115 17.37 4.54 -2.14
CA ALA A 115 18.39 4.60 -1.11
C ALA A 115 18.88 6.02 -0.79
N GLN A 116 18.80 6.92 -1.77
CA GLN A 116 19.21 8.31 -1.70
C GLN A 116 18.13 9.19 -1.07
N LYS A 117 16.97 8.60 -0.71
CA LYS A 117 15.76 9.28 -0.24
C LYS A 117 15.05 10.10 -1.31
N ASP A 118 15.32 9.80 -2.58
CA ASP A 118 14.58 10.38 -3.69
C ASP A 118 13.27 9.62 -3.89
N ASP A 119 12.18 10.35 -4.09
CA ASP A 119 10.85 9.79 -4.34
C ASP A 119 10.83 9.12 -5.72
N VAL A 120 10.76 7.79 -5.73
CA VAL A 120 10.71 7.00 -6.97
C VAL A 120 9.27 6.72 -7.41
N PHE A 121 8.33 6.64 -6.47
CA PHE A 121 6.94 6.41 -6.80
C PHE A 121 5.99 6.92 -5.72
N THR A 122 5.03 7.76 -6.12
CA THR A 122 4.08 8.40 -5.20
C THR A 122 2.65 8.15 -5.66
N VAL A 123 1.83 7.63 -4.76
CA VAL A 123 0.39 7.42 -4.96
C VAL A 123 -0.37 8.24 -3.94
N THR A 124 -1.34 9.01 -4.40
CA THR A 124 -2.26 9.77 -3.56
C THR A 124 -3.67 9.28 -3.77
N LEU A 125 -4.31 8.84 -2.69
CA LEU A 125 -5.69 8.41 -2.64
C LEU A 125 -6.51 9.49 -1.94
N GLN A 126 -7.73 9.73 -2.43
CA GLN A 126 -8.69 10.68 -1.86
C GLN A 126 -9.95 9.93 -1.42
N ASP A 127 -10.64 10.45 -0.40
CA ASP A 127 -11.88 9.88 0.14
C ASP A 127 -11.80 8.38 0.45
N VAL A 128 -10.76 8.01 1.20
CA VAL A 128 -10.40 6.64 1.52
C VAL A 128 -11.23 6.13 2.71
N ILE A 129 -11.61 4.86 2.66
CA ILE A 129 -12.07 4.10 3.83
C ILE A 129 -11.08 2.95 4.02
N ILE A 130 -10.66 2.68 5.25
CA ILE A 130 -9.83 1.51 5.53
C ILE A 130 -10.78 0.31 5.71
N PHE A 131 -10.80 -0.57 4.72
CA PHE A 131 -11.78 -1.66 4.67
C PHE A 131 -11.40 -2.90 5.48
N ASN A 132 -10.10 -3.19 5.64
CA ASN A 132 -9.68 -4.45 6.24
C ASN A 132 -8.33 -4.34 6.96
N PHE A 133 -8.30 -4.81 8.21
CA PHE A 133 -7.08 -5.15 8.94
C PHE A 133 -6.96 -6.68 8.95
N ALA A 134 -6.47 -7.26 7.85
CA ALA A 134 -6.66 -8.69 7.61
C ALA A 134 -5.90 -9.60 8.60
N LYS A 135 -4.70 -9.20 8.99
CA LYS A 135 -3.77 -10.05 9.75
C LYS A 135 -2.90 -9.21 10.68
N ILE A 136 -2.94 -9.51 11.97
CA ILE A 136 -1.97 -8.96 12.92
C ILE A 136 -1.00 -10.07 13.31
N CYS A 137 0.28 -9.90 12.99
CA CYS A 137 1.32 -10.88 13.36
C CYS A 137 2.22 -10.30 14.44
N ILE A 138 2.31 -10.99 15.57
CA ILE A 138 3.25 -10.70 16.65
C ILE A 138 4.45 -11.62 16.46
N ALA A 139 5.64 -11.06 16.46
CA ALA A 139 6.87 -11.83 16.43
C ALA A 139 7.55 -11.70 17.80
N ASP A 140 7.76 -12.82 18.48
CA ASP A 140 8.55 -12.84 19.70
C ASP A 140 10.03 -12.70 19.34
N SER A 141 10.68 -11.67 19.86
CA SER A 141 12.08 -11.34 19.53
C SER A 141 13.10 -12.31 20.14
N GLY A 142 12.72 -13.12 21.14
CA GLY A 142 13.60 -14.10 21.77
C GLY A 142 13.61 -15.45 21.07
N THR A 143 12.46 -15.90 20.56
CA THR A 143 12.27 -17.22 19.94
C THR A 143 12.15 -17.17 18.42
N GLY A 144 11.90 -15.98 17.85
CA GLY A 144 11.64 -15.82 16.42
C GLY A 144 10.28 -16.36 15.97
N THR A 145 9.45 -16.83 16.91
CA THR A 145 8.12 -17.36 16.66
C THR A 145 7.21 -16.23 16.20
N LYS A 146 6.55 -16.42 15.06
CA LYS A 146 5.52 -15.52 14.55
C LYS A 146 4.16 -16.13 14.88
N THR A 147 3.35 -15.42 15.65
CA THR A 147 1.95 -15.75 15.87
C THR A 147 1.10 -14.73 15.13
N CYS A 148 0.37 -15.17 14.11
CA CYS A 148 -0.52 -14.33 13.34
C CYS A 148 -1.97 -14.57 13.75
N TRP A 149 -2.70 -13.49 14.04
CA TRP A 149 -4.13 -13.53 14.31
C TRP A 149 -4.90 -13.16 13.04
N ASP A 150 -5.78 -14.06 12.63
CA ASP A 150 -6.76 -13.86 11.56
C ASP A 150 -8.01 -13.21 12.15
N LEU A 151 -8.22 -11.93 11.88
CA LEU A 151 -9.40 -11.21 12.38
C LEU A 151 -10.70 -11.70 11.74
N GLN A 152 -10.64 -12.26 10.52
CA GLN A 152 -11.82 -12.72 9.80
C GLN A 152 -12.31 -14.08 10.30
N ASN A 153 -11.38 -14.92 10.78
CA ASN A 153 -11.68 -16.28 11.23
C ASN A 153 -11.42 -16.52 12.73
N ALA A 154 -11.09 -15.45 13.49
CA ALA A 154 -10.78 -15.47 14.91
C ALA A 154 -9.81 -16.60 15.34
N ARG A 155 -8.74 -16.82 14.56
CA ARG A 155 -7.78 -17.92 14.78
C ARG A 155 -6.33 -17.47 14.72
N THR A 156 -5.48 -18.12 15.52
CA THR A 156 -4.01 -17.97 15.47
C THR A 156 -3.41 -18.95 14.47
N PHE A 157 -2.41 -18.52 13.70
CA PHE A 157 -1.64 -19.34 12.75
C PHE A 157 -0.18 -18.91 12.68
#